data_AF-A0A2T4VVW2-F1
#
_entry.id   AF-A0A2T4VVW2-F1
#
_cell.length_a   1.000
_cell.length_b   1.000
_cell.length_c   1.000
_cell.angle_alpha   90.00
_cell.angle_beta   90.00
_cell.angle_gamma   90.00
#
_symmetry.space_group_name_H-M   'P 1'
#
loop_
_entity.id
_entity.type
_entity.pdbx_description
1 polymer ?
#
loop_
_entity_poly.entity_id
_entity_poly.type
_entity_poly.pdbx_seq_one_letter_code
_entity_poly.pdbx_strand_id
1 'polypeptide(L)'
;MLRTLALSLSLLLLVPACVSIRTSSRDFLSENDSQFSTSSPVDEATQRLMDVLSRRGIHLIDRKELEPGKVLLKFKGTRMVTQEGKYGSAEIGSAYYVHVQPRPEGGTQLSLFGKPTYRGREVCTDHDDGTFFTCEGNIRGLGTPPEMTGREESETIRGVIVELSMEKH
;
A
#
# COMPACT_ATOMS: atom_id res chain seq x y z
N MET A 1 -55.83 17.79 38.76
CA MET A 1 -54.70 16.84 38.90
C MET A 1 -54.46 16.22 37.53
N LEU A 2 -53.77 16.91 36.61
CA LEU A 2 -52.33 16.83 36.36
C LEU A 2 -51.78 15.39 36.31
N ARG A 3 -51.50 14.89 35.10
CA ARG A 3 -50.28 14.13 34.74
C ARG A 3 -50.26 13.79 33.24
N THR A 4 -49.63 14.71 32.51
CA THR A 4 -48.99 14.48 31.22
C THR A 4 -47.96 13.36 31.34
N LEU A 5 -48.13 12.27 30.58
CA LEU A 5 -47.10 11.25 30.39
C LEU A 5 -46.22 11.67 29.21
N ALA A 6 -45.10 12.31 29.52
CA ALA A 6 -44.03 12.56 28.57
C ALA A 6 -43.34 11.22 28.26
N LEU A 7 -43.53 10.69 27.05
CA LEU A 7 -42.71 9.59 26.52
C LEU A 7 -41.32 10.14 26.21
N SER A 8 -40.39 9.97 27.15
CA SER A 8 -38.98 10.27 26.95
C SER A 8 -38.28 9.15 26.17
N LEU A 9 -37.91 9.47 24.94
CA LEU A 9 -36.55 9.39 24.41
C LEU A 9 -35.74 8.11 24.71
N SER A 10 -35.60 7.24 23.71
CA SER A 10 -34.42 6.37 23.52
C SER A 10 -34.35 5.88 22.08
N LEU A 11 -34.16 6.82 21.14
CA LEU A 11 -33.74 6.47 19.79
C LEU A 11 -32.25 6.14 19.86
N LEU A 12 -31.94 4.86 20.06
CA LEU A 12 -30.59 4.32 19.90
C LEU A 12 -30.15 4.57 18.45
N LEU A 13 -29.43 5.67 18.23
CA LEU A 13 -28.65 5.87 17.02
C LEU A 13 -27.54 4.82 17.02
N LEU A 14 -27.82 3.67 16.40
CA LEU A 14 -26.79 2.78 15.86
C LEU A 14 -26.07 3.57 14.77
N VAL A 15 -25.09 4.37 15.16
CA VAL A 15 -24.10 4.88 14.21
C VAL A 15 -23.38 3.63 13.73
N PRO A 16 -23.46 3.24 12.44
CA PRO A 16 -22.61 2.18 11.94
C PRO A 16 -21.17 2.64 12.18
N ALA A 17 -20.47 1.97 13.09
CA ALA A 17 -19.04 2.14 13.24
C ALA A 17 -18.45 1.77 11.88
N CYS A 18 -18.01 2.79 11.13
CA CYS A 18 -17.29 2.59 9.89
C CYS A 18 -15.99 1.88 10.29
N VAL A 19 -15.95 0.56 10.15
CA VAL A 19 -14.76 -0.24 10.48
C VAL A 19 -13.74 0.08 9.42
N SER A 20 -12.76 0.91 9.77
CA SER A 20 -11.68 1.27 8.86
C SER A 20 -10.79 0.04 8.62
N ILE A 21 -10.63 -0.36 7.35
CA ILE A 21 -9.76 -1.45 6.94
C ILE A 21 -8.36 -0.89 6.68
N ARG A 22 -7.57 -0.84 7.76
CA ARG A 22 -6.18 -0.38 7.78
C ARG A 22 -5.21 -1.52 7.48
N THR A 23 -4.97 -1.78 6.20
CA THR A 23 -4.02 -2.82 5.76
C THR A 23 -3.15 -2.33 4.60
N SER A 24 -2.53 -1.16 4.72
CA SER A 24 -1.61 -0.63 3.71
C SER A 24 -0.44 0.17 4.31
N SER A 25 0.57 0.44 3.49
CA SER A 25 1.69 1.30 3.89
C SER A 25 1.25 2.71 4.30
N ARG A 26 0.09 3.20 3.82
CA ARG A 26 -0.46 4.54 4.14
C ARG A 26 -0.85 4.70 5.60
N ASP A 27 -1.11 3.58 6.29
CA ASP A 27 -1.42 3.60 7.72
C ASP A 27 -0.18 3.95 8.57
N PHE A 28 1.03 3.89 7.98
CA PHE A 28 2.31 4.11 8.67
C PHE A 28 3.25 5.09 7.95
N LEU A 29 2.97 5.43 6.69
CA LEU A 29 3.80 6.27 5.85
C LEU A 29 2.95 7.27 5.07
N SER A 30 3.18 8.56 5.32
CA SER A 30 2.51 9.64 4.58
C SER A 30 2.90 9.63 3.11
N GLU A 31 2.09 10.24 2.26
CA GLU A 31 2.39 10.36 0.82
C GLU A 31 3.74 11.04 0.59
N ASN A 32 4.03 12.11 1.32
CA ASN A 32 5.29 12.84 1.20
C ASN A 32 6.50 11.96 1.59
N ASP A 33 6.36 11.15 2.65
CA ASP A 33 7.45 10.28 3.12
C ASP A 33 7.65 9.02 2.25
N SER A 34 6.77 8.81 1.28
CA SER A 34 6.82 7.69 0.34
C SER A 34 7.21 8.11 -1.07
N GLN A 35 7.67 9.34 -1.23
CA GLN A 35 8.11 9.89 -2.49
C GLN A 35 9.63 10.01 -2.55
N PHE A 36 10.18 9.79 -3.74
CA PHE A 36 11.58 10.00 -4.04
C PHE A 36 11.72 10.76 -5.35
N SER A 37 12.56 11.79 -5.35
CA SER A 37 12.82 12.62 -6.53
C SER A 37 14.30 12.57 -6.88
N THR A 38 14.60 12.33 -8.15
CA THR A 38 15.96 12.28 -8.68
C THR A 38 16.09 13.16 -9.92
N SER A 39 17.33 13.56 -10.24
CA SER A 39 17.65 14.25 -11.50
C SER A 39 17.78 13.28 -12.68
N SER A 40 17.89 11.98 -12.41
CA SER A 40 17.99 10.94 -13.44
C SER A 40 16.75 10.88 -14.34
N PRO A 41 16.93 10.58 -15.64
CA PRO A 41 15.83 10.28 -16.55
C PRO A 41 14.98 9.09 -16.08
N VAL A 42 13.75 9.01 -16.59
CA VAL A 42 12.74 8.01 -16.19
C VAL A 42 13.27 6.58 -16.29
N ASP A 43 13.94 6.23 -17.40
CA ASP A 43 14.44 4.88 -17.62
C ASP A 43 15.54 4.50 -16.62
N GLU A 44 16.45 5.43 -16.34
CA GLU A 44 17.52 5.21 -15.36
C GLU A 44 16.97 5.11 -13.94
N ALA A 45 16.07 6.02 -13.55
CA ALA A 45 15.42 5.98 -12.24
C ALA A 45 14.61 4.69 -12.04
N THR A 46 13.92 4.24 -13.08
CA THR A 46 13.17 2.98 -13.08
C THR A 46 14.10 1.78 -12.94
N GLN A 47 15.21 1.75 -13.69
CA GLN A 47 16.18 0.67 -13.59
C GLN A 47 16.78 0.56 -12.19
N ARG A 48 17.18 1.69 -11.60
CA ARG A 48 17.71 1.72 -10.22
C ARG A 48 16.68 1.23 -9.21
N LEU A 49 15.43 1.67 -9.32
CA LEU A 49 14.33 1.18 -8.48
C LEU A 49 14.16 -0.35 -8.61
N MET A 50 14.18 -0.88 -9.83
CA MET A 50 14.07 -2.31 -10.08
C MET A 50 15.24 -3.07 -9.45
N ASP A 51 16.46 -2.56 -9.56
CA ASP A 51 17.65 -3.18 -8.97
C ASP A 51 17.54 -3.23 -7.43
N VAL A 52 17.16 -2.11 -6.80
CA VAL A 52 16.95 -2.00 -5.34
C VAL A 52 15.88 -2.98 -4.85
N LEU A 53 14.76 -3.09 -5.55
CA LEU A 53 13.67 -4.01 -5.19
C LEU A 53 14.04 -5.48 -5.45
N SER A 54 14.72 -5.78 -6.55
CA SER A 54 15.10 -7.15 -6.90
C SER A 54 16.07 -7.77 -5.89
N ARG A 55 17.00 -6.96 -5.32
CA ARG A 55 17.89 -7.38 -4.22
C ARG A 55 17.13 -7.82 -2.96
N ARG A 56 15.87 -7.38 -2.81
CA ARG A 56 14.97 -7.74 -1.71
C ARG A 56 14.03 -8.90 -2.06
N GLY A 57 14.19 -9.54 -3.23
CA GLY A 57 13.26 -10.57 -3.72
C GLY A 57 11.90 -10.01 -4.11
N ILE A 58 11.82 -8.71 -4.41
CA ILE A 58 10.61 -8.04 -4.88
C ILE A 58 10.76 -7.81 -6.38
N HIS A 59 9.89 -8.44 -7.17
CA HIS A 59 10.03 -8.49 -8.62
C HIS A 59 8.93 -7.70 -9.33
N LEU A 60 9.26 -7.06 -10.45
CA LEU A 60 8.29 -6.42 -11.32
C LEU A 60 7.36 -7.48 -11.92
N ILE A 61 6.05 -7.30 -11.78
CA ILE A 61 5.04 -8.22 -12.31
C ILE A 61 4.11 -7.55 -13.33
N ASP A 62 4.03 -6.23 -13.33
CA ASP A 62 3.25 -5.48 -14.32
C ASP A 62 3.83 -4.07 -14.52
N ARG A 63 3.69 -3.55 -15.74
CA ARG A 63 4.04 -2.18 -16.13
C ARG A 63 2.93 -1.65 -17.02
N LYS A 64 2.28 -0.58 -16.55
CA LYS A 64 1.19 0.08 -17.26
C LYS A 64 1.55 1.53 -17.55
N GLU A 65 1.47 1.92 -18.81
CA GLU A 65 1.53 3.34 -19.17
C GLU A 65 0.18 3.99 -18.84
N LEU A 66 0.22 5.09 -18.08
CA LEU A 66 -0.97 5.85 -17.69
C LEU A 66 -1.21 7.02 -18.64
N GLU A 67 -0.14 7.73 -18.95
CA GLU A 67 -0.06 8.87 -19.86
C GLU A 67 1.35 8.88 -20.49
N PRO A 68 1.59 9.63 -21.57
CA PRO A 68 2.92 9.72 -22.16
C PRO A 68 4.00 10.07 -21.13
N GLY A 69 4.90 9.12 -20.88
CA GLY A 69 6.00 9.24 -19.90
C GLY A 69 5.63 8.97 -18.44
N LYS A 70 4.36 8.79 -18.09
CA LYS A 70 3.92 8.37 -16.76
C LYS A 70 3.60 6.88 -16.75
N VAL A 71 4.28 6.13 -15.89
CA VAL A 71 4.06 4.68 -15.77
C VAL A 71 3.72 4.28 -14.35
N LEU A 72 2.80 3.34 -14.22
CA LEU A 72 2.54 2.59 -13.01
C LEU A 72 3.29 1.25 -13.10
N LEU A 73 4.17 1.02 -12.14
CA LEU A 73 4.88 -0.24 -11.98
C LEU A 73 4.27 -1.00 -10.81
N LYS A 74 4.04 -2.30 -11.00
CA LYS A 74 3.59 -3.21 -9.95
C LYS A 74 4.65 -4.24 -9.66
N PHE A 75 5.02 -4.35 -8.40
CA PHE A 75 5.98 -5.32 -7.91
C PHE A 75 5.33 -6.25 -6.89
N LYS A 76 5.86 -7.47 -6.77
CA LYS A 76 5.43 -8.45 -5.79
C LYS A 76 6.62 -9.19 -5.20
N GLY A 77 6.58 -9.39 -3.89
CA GLY A 77 7.52 -10.22 -3.15
C GLY A 77 6.77 -11.13 -2.18
N THR A 78 7.32 -12.31 -1.93
CA THR A 78 6.77 -13.26 -0.95
C THR A 78 7.53 -13.15 0.36
N ARG A 79 6.80 -13.08 1.49
CA ARG A 79 7.38 -13.21 2.83
C ARG A 79 6.75 -14.41 3.51
N MET A 80 7.40 -15.57 3.48
CA MET A 80 6.87 -16.73 4.19
C MET A 80 6.83 -16.45 5.70
N VAL A 81 5.67 -16.08 6.21
CA VAL A 81 5.42 -15.96 7.64
C VAL A 81 4.86 -17.29 8.10
N THR A 82 5.72 -18.15 8.63
CA THR A 82 5.26 -19.38 9.29
C THR A 82 4.63 -18.96 10.61
N GLN A 83 3.30 -18.96 10.68
CA GLN A 83 2.59 -18.70 11.93
C GLN A 83 2.23 -20.04 12.58
N GLU A 84 2.73 -20.28 13.79
CA GLU A 84 2.21 -21.33 14.66
C GLU A 84 0.92 -20.81 15.34
N GLY A 85 -0.24 -21.38 14.99
CA GLY A 85 -1.51 -21.00 15.62
C GLY A 85 -2.77 -21.23 14.78
N LYS A 86 -3.86 -20.57 15.19
CA LYS A 86 -5.27 -20.76 14.76
C LYS A 86 -5.54 -20.61 13.24
N TYR A 87 -4.59 -20.05 12.48
CA TYR A 87 -4.73 -19.72 11.05
C TYR A 87 -3.94 -20.64 10.11
N GLY A 88 -3.17 -21.61 10.65
CA GLY A 88 -2.29 -22.48 9.87
C GLY A 88 -1.13 -21.71 9.21
N SER A 89 -0.27 -22.41 8.47
CA SER A 89 0.76 -21.76 7.64
C SER A 89 0.09 -20.93 6.55
N ALA A 90 0.05 -19.61 6.72
CA ALA A 90 -0.48 -18.69 5.74
C ALA A 90 0.66 -18.07 4.92
N GLU A 91 0.60 -18.19 3.59
CA GLU A 91 1.47 -17.43 2.70
C GLU A 91 1.06 -15.96 2.73
N ILE A 92 1.82 -15.16 3.46
CA ILE A 92 1.71 -13.71 3.45
C ILE A 92 2.76 -13.18 2.46
N GLY A 93 2.45 -12.12 1.73
CA GLY A 93 3.38 -11.48 0.82
C GLY A 93 3.18 -9.98 0.85
N SER A 94 3.78 -9.30 -0.12
CA SER A 94 3.64 -7.86 -0.29
C SER A 94 3.53 -7.53 -1.77
N ALA A 95 2.65 -6.59 -2.09
CA ALA A 95 2.54 -5.95 -3.39
C ALA A 95 2.93 -4.48 -3.24
N TYR A 96 3.69 -3.97 -4.20
CA TYR A 96 4.13 -2.58 -4.22
C TYR A 96 3.76 -1.94 -5.55
N TYR A 97 3.33 -0.69 -5.50
CA TYR A 97 2.95 0.12 -6.63
C TYR A 97 3.85 1.34 -6.65
N VAL A 98 4.36 1.68 -7.82
CA VAL A 98 5.19 2.86 -8.00
C VAL A 98 4.69 3.66 -9.20
N HIS A 99 4.23 4.88 -8.93
CA HIS A 99 4.04 5.87 -9.99
C HIS A 99 5.39 6.48 -10.31
N VAL A 100 5.79 6.36 -11.56
CA VAL A 100 6.98 7.00 -12.11
C VAL A 100 6.51 8.10 -13.04
N GLN A 101 6.92 9.33 -12.75
CA GLN A 101 6.55 10.48 -13.55
C GLN A 101 7.72 11.43 -13.78
N PRO A 102 7.86 12.00 -14.99
CA PRO A 102 8.84 13.04 -15.24
C PRO A 102 8.47 14.29 -14.44
N ARG A 103 9.48 14.98 -13.91
CA ARG A 103 9.29 16.26 -13.23
C ARG A 103 9.31 17.43 -14.23
N PRO A 104 8.49 18.47 -14.04
CA PRO A 104 8.49 19.65 -14.93
C PRO A 104 9.87 20.31 -15.07
N GLU A 105 10.63 20.36 -13.99
CA GLU A 105 11.98 20.90 -13.87
C GLU A 105 13.10 19.94 -14.34
N GLY A 106 12.73 18.76 -14.84
CA GLY A 106 13.64 17.70 -15.25
C GLY A 106 13.87 16.63 -14.17
N GLY A 107 14.25 15.45 -14.62
CA GLY A 107 14.40 14.26 -13.77
C GLY A 107 13.09 13.51 -13.56
N THR A 108 13.04 12.72 -12.48
CA THR A 108 11.96 11.75 -12.23
C THR A 108 11.49 11.81 -10.79
N GLN A 109 10.19 11.65 -10.57
CA GLN A 109 9.58 11.42 -9.28
C GLN A 109 9.00 10.00 -9.23
N LEU A 110 9.28 9.32 -8.12
CA LEU A 110 8.75 8.01 -7.77
C LEU A 110 7.81 8.17 -6.57
N SER A 111 6.56 7.75 -6.68
CA SER A 111 5.62 7.69 -5.57
C SER A 111 5.28 6.24 -5.25
N LEU A 112 5.68 5.78 -4.07
CA LEU A 112 5.60 4.37 -3.67
C LEU A 112 4.39 4.12 -2.77
N PHE A 113 3.73 2.99 -2.98
CA PHE A 113 2.62 2.51 -2.15
C PHE A 113 2.73 0.99 -2.00
N GLY A 114 2.39 0.45 -0.83
CA GLY A 114 2.55 -0.97 -0.55
C GLY A 114 1.35 -1.54 0.19
N LYS A 115 1.05 -2.80 -0.09
CA LYS A 115 -0.04 -3.55 0.54
C LYS A 115 0.39 -4.98 0.83
N PRO A 116 -0.06 -5.57 1.96
CA PRO A 116 0.15 -6.96 2.23
C PRO A 116 -0.72 -7.80 1.28
N THR A 117 -0.24 -9.01 0.97
CA THR A 117 -0.98 -10.01 0.19
C THR A 117 -1.21 -11.27 1.02
N TYR A 118 -2.36 -11.90 0.84
CA TYR A 118 -2.74 -13.16 1.47
C TYR A 118 -2.95 -14.21 0.39
N ARG A 119 -2.19 -15.31 0.43
CA ARG A 119 -2.18 -16.35 -0.62
C ARG A 119 -1.97 -15.73 -2.01
N GLY A 120 -1.05 -14.77 -2.07
CA GLY A 120 -0.72 -14.03 -3.28
C GLY A 120 -1.79 -13.03 -3.77
N ARG A 121 -2.87 -12.78 -3.03
CA ARG A 121 -3.92 -11.81 -3.38
C ARG A 121 -3.83 -10.57 -2.51
N GLU A 122 -3.96 -9.38 -3.10
CA GLU A 122 -4.02 -8.13 -2.35
C GLU A 122 -5.25 -8.05 -1.45
N VAL A 123 -5.06 -7.50 -0.25
CA VAL A 123 -6.16 -7.19 0.68
C VAL A 123 -6.75 -5.84 0.31
N CYS A 124 -8.06 -5.71 0.19
CA CYS A 124 -8.69 -4.41 -0.06
C CYS A 124 -8.62 -3.51 1.18
N THR A 125 -8.37 -2.22 0.98
CA THR A 125 -8.19 -1.23 2.05
C THR A 125 -9.04 0.00 1.80
N ASP A 126 -9.22 0.81 2.84
CA ASP A 126 -9.94 2.09 2.69
C ASP A 126 -9.16 3.10 1.82
N HIS A 127 -7.86 2.89 1.63
CA HIS A 127 -6.99 3.70 0.77
C HIS A 127 -7.02 3.26 -0.70
N ASP A 128 -7.91 2.34 -1.07
CA ASP A 128 -8.12 1.94 -2.46
C ASP A 128 -9.00 2.98 -3.16
N ASP A 129 -8.44 4.16 -3.39
CA ASP A 129 -9.11 5.32 -4.00
C ASP A 129 -9.10 5.31 -5.54
N GLY A 130 -8.52 4.26 -6.15
CA GLY A 130 -8.34 4.14 -7.59
C GLY A 130 -7.11 4.86 -8.14
N THR A 131 -6.38 5.63 -7.32
CA THR A 131 -5.16 6.36 -7.74
C THR A 131 -4.05 5.38 -8.08
N PHE A 132 -3.79 4.40 -7.21
CA PHE A 132 -2.78 3.36 -7.46
C PHE A 132 -3.37 2.08 -8.05
N PHE A 133 -4.62 1.75 -7.70
CA PHE A 133 -5.27 0.49 -8.06
C PHE A 133 -6.76 0.48 -7.65
N THR A 134 -7.59 -0.25 -8.39
CA THR A 134 -8.99 -0.53 -8.04
C THR A 134 -9.09 -1.94 -7.45
N CYS A 135 -9.63 -2.10 -6.24
CA CYS A 135 -9.74 -3.44 -5.65
C CYS A 135 -10.72 -4.36 -6.38
N GLU A 136 -10.21 -5.45 -6.98
CA GLU A 136 -11.01 -6.45 -7.70
C GLU A 136 -11.46 -7.63 -6.81
N GLY A 137 -11.34 -7.54 -5.48
CA GLY A 137 -11.51 -8.68 -4.56
C GLY A 137 -12.43 -8.47 -3.35
N ASN A 138 -12.82 -9.59 -2.73
CA ASN A 138 -13.61 -9.64 -1.49
C ASN A 138 -12.76 -9.83 -0.22
N ILE A 139 -11.42 -9.81 -0.29
CA ILE A 139 -10.58 -9.91 0.91
C ILE A 139 -10.54 -8.52 1.56
N ARG A 140 -11.64 -8.17 2.21
CA ARG A 140 -11.72 -7.07 3.17
C ARG A 140 -11.14 -7.57 4.49
N GLY A 141 -10.40 -6.76 5.24
CA GLY A 141 -9.59 -7.16 6.42
C GLY A 141 -10.27 -7.96 7.55
N LEU A 142 -11.57 -8.26 7.44
CA LEU A 142 -12.27 -9.27 8.25
C LEU A 142 -11.80 -10.68 7.85
N GLY A 143 -10.79 -11.20 8.54
CA GLY A 143 -10.25 -12.56 8.35
C GLY A 143 -8.80 -12.61 7.85
N THR A 144 -8.14 -11.46 7.73
CA THR A 144 -6.70 -11.40 7.48
C THR A 144 -5.91 -11.58 8.79
N PRO A 145 -4.76 -12.26 8.77
CA PRO A 145 -3.85 -12.34 9.92
C PRO A 145 -3.56 -10.96 10.54
N PRO A 146 -3.42 -10.85 11.88
CA PRO A 146 -3.16 -9.58 12.57
C PRO A 146 -1.85 -8.91 12.13
N GLU A 147 -0.93 -9.65 11.51
CA GLU A 147 0.32 -9.16 10.94
C GLU A 147 0.13 -8.39 9.63
N MET A 148 -1.03 -8.48 8.98
CA MET A 148 -1.31 -7.81 7.70
C MET A 148 -1.68 -6.34 7.90
N THR A 149 -0.84 -5.58 8.58
CA THR A 149 -1.13 -4.19 8.96
C THR A 149 -0.72 -3.18 7.88
N GLY A 150 0.25 -3.50 7.02
CA GLY A 150 0.90 -2.54 6.12
C GLY A 150 2.19 -1.93 6.68
N ARG A 151 2.56 -2.26 7.93
CA ARG A 151 3.79 -1.80 8.57
C ARG A 151 5.03 -2.27 7.82
N GLU A 152 5.11 -3.56 7.50
CA GLU A 152 6.27 -4.13 6.81
C GLU A 152 6.44 -3.53 5.42
N GLU A 153 5.33 -3.25 4.73
CA GLU A 153 5.36 -2.55 3.45
C GLU A 153 5.86 -1.11 3.61
N SER A 154 5.47 -0.42 4.68
CA SER A 154 5.96 0.93 4.99
C SER A 154 7.46 0.96 5.29
N GLU A 155 7.96 0.00 6.05
CA GLU A 155 9.38 -0.13 6.42
C GLU A 155 10.22 -0.48 5.17
N THR A 156 9.68 -1.34 4.31
CA THR A 156 10.30 -1.67 3.02
C THR A 156 10.41 -0.43 2.15
N ILE A 157 9.34 0.36 2.00
CA ILE A 157 9.36 1.60 1.21
C ILE A 157 10.40 2.59 1.77
N ARG A 158 10.44 2.79 3.09
CA ARG A 158 11.48 3.64 3.72
C ARG A 158 12.88 3.15 3.39
N GLY A 159 13.13 1.85 3.50
CA GLY A 159 14.42 1.25 3.17
C GLY A 159 14.81 1.44 1.70
N VAL A 160 13.86 1.32 0.77
CA VAL A 160 14.05 1.56 -0.67
C VAL A 160 14.43 3.02 -0.91
N ILE A 161 13.70 3.98 -0.33
CA ILE A 161 13.98 5.42 -0.48
C ILE A 161 15.37 5.78 0.05
N VAL A 162 15.75 5.24 1.22
CA VAL A 162 17.09 5.45 1.79
C VAL A 162 18.15 4.94 0.83
N GLU A 163 18.01 3.73 0.29
CA GLU A 163 18.99 3.15 -0.62
C GLU A 163 19.10 3.94 -1.93
N LEU A 164 17.97 4.34 -2.52
CA LEU A 164 17.93 5.20 -3.71
C LEU A 164 18.59 6.56 -3.47
N SER A 165 18.53 7.09 -2.25
CA SER A 165 19.19 8.35 -1.89
C SER A 165 20.72 8.24 -1.75
N MET A 166 21.24 7.02 -1.54
CA MET A 166 22.65 6.75 -1.31
C MET A 166 23.43 6.40 -2.60
N GLU A 167 22.74 5.90 -3.63
CA GLU A 167 23.35 5.63 -4.94
C GLU A 167 23.70 6.96 -5.63
N LYS A 168 24.98 7.36 -5.50
CA LYS A 168 25.52 8.63 -6.00
C LYS A 168 25.32 8.81 -7.51
N HIS A 169 25.11 10.07 -7.89
CA HIS A 169 25.17 10.60 -9.25
C HIS A 169 26.60 10.55 -9.79
#